data_AF-A0AA39MB68-F1
#
_entry.id   AF-A0AA39MB68-F1
#
_cell.length_a   1.000
_cell.length_b   1.000
_cell.length_c   1.000
_cell.angle_alpha   90.00
_cell.angle_beta   90.00
_cell.angle_gamma   90.00
#
_symmetry.space_group_name_H-M   'P 1'
#
loop_
_entity.id
_entity.type
_entity.pdbx_description
1 polymer ?
#
loop_
_entity_poly.entity_id
_entity_poly.type
_entity_poly.pdbx_seq_one_letter_code
_entity_poly.pdbx_strand_id
1 'polypeptide(L)'
;MDLLPYDLVHHLVQFLPRTDLKTIAKAASERLELSNWKLVAEHHLKERYLLTVDVYIPYEHEFQTAAKRRKLEEGEKASDEKEMVLVLVQRRSFIRGSAYRWDFKRMKYASLGDVRIHSRGWIDRKQHRPCDVQKMLPILSLPVATRADSFVKSSFCVDNISSSRDIDLAMKMAEAVQKTFAKINVWTSAVGTHPRANSFIRDYINHQAFLEDMRFSCGVFPRGRLPEDKIVSLFKERRTTPLTMHLPAETPSYPKIQEILEHWKNSDGYVAGHKELVMYANIWPILRREWQNDHGYLAHPTKRSSLRFSNRGFEIVKFEPWHLPVNSDWIDSVIENWKKSDGFFVFKGNHDIQVRMKDEEWDKLVDKYGPTTRSKPDFLPAIRHPSRFGSLQIRKDRRHRPGSAIEIKRRFLTDAGLGILTSKWEKSSGEFVVDVNQHKLKKIEIRMDPDTFRYTFYNINGQCEAFVGHPKENVRLMVKEIGPIYRFAVVPIDTEEVDDWNLDLLFGSE
;
A
#
# COMPACT_ATOMS: atom_id res chain seq x y z
N MET A 1 -24.65 30.21 15.36
CA MET A 1 -24.13 30.15 13.97
C MET A 1 -25.26 30.13 12.94
N ASP A 2 -26.49 30.42 13.39
CA ASP A 2 -27.69 30.05 12.66
C ASP A 2 -28.07 31.09 11.60
N LEU A 3 -27.62 32.34 11.76
CA LEU A 3 -27.91 33.46 10.86
C LEU A 3 -26.68 33.94 10.07
N LEU A 4 -25.75 33.03 9.72
CA LEU A 4 -24.63 33.43 8.86
C LEU A 4 -25.13 33.80 7.46
N PRO A 5 -24.62 34.90 6.86
CA PRO A 5 -24.91 35.24 5.48
C PRO A 5 -24.51 34.11 4.53
N TYR A 6 -25.26 33.97 3.42
CA TYR A 6 -25.04 32.91 2.43
C TYR A 6 -23.58 32.81 1.96
N ASP A 7 -22.93 33.95 1.70
CA ASP A 7 -21.54 33.98 1.22
C ASP A 7 -20.53 33.44 2.22
N LEU A 8 -20.75 33.71 3.52
CA LEU A 8 -19.90 33.19 4.58
C LEU A 8 -20.13 31.68 4.76
N VAL A 9 -21.38 31.23 4.75
CA VAL A 9 -21.71 29.79 4.76
C VAL A 9 -21.08 29.10 3.55
N HIS A 10 -21.18 29.69 2.36
CA HIS A 10 -20.56 29.18 1.13
C HIS A 10 -19.04 29.08 1.26
N HIS A 11 -18.39 30.12 1.78
CA HIS A 11 -16.95 30.12 2.02
C HIS A 11 -16.51 29.04 3.01
N LEU A 12 -17.26 28.81 4.08
CA LEU A 12 -16.96 27.76 5.05
C LEU A 12 -17.18 26.36 4.43
N VAL A 13 -18.35 26.17 3.81
CA VAL A 13 -18.76 24.90 3.22
C VAL A 13 -17.75 24.43 2.18
N GLN A 14 -17.18 25.32 1.35
CA GLN A 14 -16.26 24.95 0.27
C GLN A 14 -15.05 24.11 0.72
N PHE A 15 -14.65 24.21 2.00
CA PHE A 15 -13.52 23.46 2.56
C PHE A 15 -13.92 22.16 3.25
N LEU A 16 -15.22 21.91 3.44
CA LEU A 16 -15.69 20.74 4.18
C LEU A 16 -15.74 19.48 3.30
N PRO A 17 -15.40 18.30 3.85
CA PRO A 17 -15.63 17.00 3.22
C PRO A 17 -17.09 16.79 2.78
N ARG A 18 -17.33 15.98 1.74
CA ARG A 18 -18.69 15.65 1.27
C ARG A 18 -19.52 14.95 2.37
N THR A 19 -18.90 14.15 3.23
CA THR A 19 -19.58 13.54 4.38
C THR A 19 -20.14 14.59 5.33
N ASP A 20 -19.34 15.61 5.62
CA ASP A 20 -19.71 16.68 6.53
C ASP A 20 -20.80 17.55 5.89
N LEU A 21 -20.75 17.74 4.57
CA LEU A 21 -21.84 18.37 3.83
C LEU A 21 -23.14 17.58 3.88
N LYS A 22 -23.10 16.25 3.78
CA LYS A 22 -24.30 15.41 3.94
C LYS A 22 -24.87 15.55 5.35
N THR A 23 -24.00 15.53 6.35
CA THR A 23 -24.39 15.73 7.76
C THR A 23 -25.00 17.11 7.97
N ILE A 24 -24.39 18.17 7.44
CA ILE A 24 -24.91 19.54 7.51
C ILE A 24 -26.24 19.67 6.78
N ALA A 25 -26.34 19.17 5.54
CA ALA A 25 -27.59 19.23 4.77
C ALA A 25 -28.72 18.51 5.51
N LYS A 26 -28.45 17.33 6.09
CA LYS A 26 -29.41 16.58 6.90
C LYS A 26 -29.80 17.36 8.15
N ALA A 27 -28.84 17.80 8.96
CA ALA A 27 -29.10 18.51 10.21
C ALA A 27 -29.83 19.86 9.98
N ALA A 28 -29.49 20.57 8.91
CA ALA A 28 -30.14 21.83 8.53
C ALA A 28 -31.53 21.62 7.89
N SER A 29 -31.85 20.42 7.41
CA SER A 29 -33.18 20.13 6.84
C SER A 29 -34.30 20.13 7.89
N GLU A 30 -33.95 19.94 9.17
CA GLU A 30 -34.87 19.88 10.30
C GLU A 30 -35.10 21.24 10.97
N ARG A 31 -34.39 22.32 10.54
CA ARG A 31 -34.43 23.64 11.17
C ARG A 31 -34.53 24.77 10.15
N LEU A 32 -35.60 25.56 10.21
CA LEU A 32 -35.84 26.68 9.28
C LEU A 32 -34.78 27.78 9.41
N GLU A 33 -34.24 27.98 10.61
CA GLU A 33 -33.20 28.95 10.91
C GLU A 33 -31.90 28.65 10.14
N LEU A 34 -31.66 27.40 9.75
CA LEU A 34 -30.46 26.96 9.04
C LEU A 34 -30.64 26.87 7.51
N SER A 35 -31.61 27.59 6.96
CA SER A 35 -31.93 27.56 5.52
C SER A 35 -30.72 27.81 4.61
N ASN A 36 -29.86 28.78 4.93
CA ASN A 36 -28.63 29.04 4.18
C ASN A 36 -27.66 27.85 4.19
N TRP A 37 -27.48 27.20 5.35
CA TRP A 37 -26.62 26.02 5.49
C TRP A 37 -27.15 24.85 4.67
N LYS A 38 -28.47 24.61 4.71
CA LYS A 38 -29.11 23.60 3.88
C LYS A 38 -28.88 23.88 2.40
N LEU A 39 -29.24 25.08 1.94
CA LEU A 39 -29.15 25.47 0.53
C LEU A 39 -27.71 25.35 0.00
N VAL A 40 -26.73 25.89 0.74
CA VAL A 40 -25.33 25.83 0.35
C VAL A 40 -24.82 24.38 0.35
N ALA A 41 -25.12 23.59 1.39
CA ALA A 41 -24.66 22.21 1.48
C ALA A 41 -25.25 21.33 0.36
N GLU A 42 -26.56 21.41 0.12
CA GLU A 42 -27.23 20.70 -0.98
C GLU A 42 -26.69 21.13 -2.35
N HIS A 43 -26.45 22.43 -2.53
CA HIS A 43 -25.88 22.96 -3.76
C HIS A 43 -24.46 22.44 -3.99
N HIS A 44 -23.60 22.43 -2.97
CA HIS A 44 -22.26 21.84 -3.06
C HIS A 44 -22.31 20.31 -3.26
N LEU A 45 -23.25 19.60 -2.63
CA LEU A 45 -23.43 18.17 -2.86
C LEU A 45 -23.81 17.83 -4.30
N LYS A 46 -24.56 18.72 -4.97
CA LYS A 46 -25.01 18.59 -6.36
C LYS A 46 -23.96 19.05 -7.37
N GLU A 47 -23.37 20.22 -7.13
CA GLU A 47 -22.55 20.92 -8.13
C GLU A 47 -21.06 20.66 -7.98
N ARG A 48 -20.56 20.11 -6.86
CA ARG A 48 -19.13 19.82 -6.71
C ARG A 48 -18.63 18.79 -7.70
N TYR A 49 -17.41 19.00 -8.15
CA TYR A 49 -16.71 18.07 -9.02
C TYR A 49 -15.23 18.05 -8.72
N LEU A 50 -14.59 16.96 -9.13
CA LEU A 50 -13.16 16.77 -8.97
C LEU A 50 -12.44 17.14 -10.25
N LEU A 51 -11.27 17.74 -10.10
CA LEU A 51 -10.35 18.02 -11.18
C LEU A 51 -9.19 17.04 -11.14
N THR A 52 -8.94 16.42 -12.29
CA THR A 52 -7.65 15.83 -12.62
C THR A 52 -6.90 16.86 -13.45
N VAL A 53 -5.78 17.34 -12.92
CA VAL A 53 -4.96 18.37 -13.52
C VAL A 53 -3.65 17.72 -13.95
N ASP A 54 -3.41 17.69 -15.25
CA ASP A 54 -2.17 17.20 -15.81
C ASP A 54 -1.41 18.35 -16.48
N VAL A 55 -0.20 18.62 -15.99
CA VAL A 55 0.65 19.72 -16.40
C VAL A 55 1.93 19.16 -17.01
N TYR A 56 2.13 19.47 -18.28
CA TYR A 56 3.33 19.16 -19.01
C TYR A 56 4.21 20.40 -19.16
N ILE A 57 5.47 20.28 -18.73
CA ILE A 57 6.50 21.31 -18.90
C ILE A 57 7.29 20.96 -20.18
N PRO A 58 7.05 21.67 -21.30
CA PRO A 58 7.76 21.39 -22.53
C PRO A 58 9.24 21.75 -22.41
N TYR A 59 10.11 20.99 -23.08
CA TYR A 59 11.51 21.35 -23.19
C TYR A 59 11.68 22.70 -23.90
N GLU A 60 12.75 23.43 -23.57
CA GLU A 60 13.04 24.76 -24.11
C GLU A 60 13.00 24.83 -25.66
N HIS A 61 13.50 23.80 -26.35
CA HIS A 61 13.46 23.73 -27.81
C HIS A 61 12.02 23.57 -28.36
N GLU A 62 11.16 22.84 -27.65
CA GLU A 62 9.75 22.68 -28.01
C GLU A 62 8.97 23.96 -27.72
N PHE A 63 9.31 24.63 -26.62
CA PHE A 63 8.75 25.91 -26.21
C PHE A 63 8.96 26.97 -27.27
N GLN A 64 10.20 27.11 -27.77
CA GLN A 64 10.52 28.06 -28.82
C GLN A 64 9.72 27.77 -30.11
N THR A 65 9.46 26.51 -30.41
CA THR A 65 8.69 26.12 -31.60
C THR A 65 7.20 26.44 -31.44
N ALA A 66 6.61 26.14 -30.28
CA ALA A 66 5.19 26.38 -30.01
C ALA A 66 4.88 27.88 -29.83
N ALA A 67 5.73 28.62 -29.11
CA ALA A 67 5.58 30.05 -28.89
C ALA A 67 5.78 30.85 -30.20
N LYS A 68 6.75 30.46 -31.05
CA LYS A 68 6.92 31.08 -32.38
C LYS A 68 5.71 30.87 -33.27
N ARG A 69 5.12 29.67 -33.29
CA ARG A 69 3.89 29.39 -34.08
C ARG A 69 2.73 30.26 -33.63
N ARG A 70 2.49 30.39 -32.32
CA ARG A 70 1.40 31.21 -31.80
C ARG A 70 1.60 32.70 -32.05
N LYS A 71 2.82 33.23 -31.86
CA LYS A 71 3.14 34.63 -32.20
C LYS A 71 2.92 34.94 -33.68
N LEU A 72 3.18 33.96 -34.56
CA LEU A 72 2.90 34.09 -36.00
C LEU A 72 1.39 34.09 -36.30
N GLU A 73 0.60 33.31 -35.56
CA GLU A 73 -0.86 33.22 -35.72
C GLU A 73 -1.60 34.43 -35.12
N GLU A 74 -1.14 34.98 -33.99
CA GLU A 74 -1.81 36.06 -33.25
C GLU A 74 -1.26 37.47 -33.56
N GLY A 75 -0.18 37.60 -34.33
CA GLY A 75 0.38 38.90 -34.74
C GLY A 75 0.98 39.73 -33.59
N GLU A 76 1.22 39.13 -32.42
CA GLU A 76 1.71 39.83 -31.22
C GLU A 76 3.22 40.13 -31.30
N LYS A 77 3.58 41.38 -30.98
CA LYS A 77 4.98 41.83 -30.84
C LYS A 77 5.63 41.17 -29.62
N ALA A 78 6.92 40.85 -29.75
CA ALA A 78 7.62 39.89 -28.89
C ALA A 78 7.96 40.34 -27.44
N SER A 79 7.29 41.32 -26.85
CA SER A 79 7.85 42.03 -25.69
C SER A 79 7.70 41.35 -24.32
N ASP A 80 6.83 40.35 -24.14
CA ASP A 80 6.70 39.64 -22.86
C ASP A 80 6.77 38.11 -23.06
N GLU A 81 7.93 37.50 -22.76
CA GLU A 81 8.05 36.03 -22.69
C GLU A 81 7.36 35.49 -21.44
N LYS A 82 6.05 35.22 -21.57
CA LYS A 82 5.29 34.52 -20.53
C LYS A 82 5.74 33.08 -20.40
N GLU A 83 5.91 32.60 -19.17
CA GLU A 83 6.14 31.17 -18.89
C GLU A 83 4.88 30.37 -19.27
N MET A 84 5.00 29.49 -20.27
CA MET A 84 3.90 28.64 -20.75
C MET A 84 4.11 27.18 -20.38
N VAL A 85 3.01 26.47 -20.12
CA VAL A 85 2.96 25.03 -19.91
C VAL A 85 1.86 24.42 -20.77
N LEU A 86 1.89 23.12 -21.04
CA LEU A 86 0.79 22.42 -21.68
C LEU A 86 -0.07 21.77 -20.60
N VAL A 87 -1.37 22.05 -20.57
CA VAL A 87 -2.26 21.61 -19.50
C VAL A 87 -3.44 20.83 -20.07
N LEU A 88 -3.76 19.72 -19.42
CA LEU A 88 -5.01 18.99 -19.56
C LEU A 88 -5.75 19.05 -18.22
N VAL A 89 -6.88 19.75 -18.18
CA VAL A 89 -7.77 19.74 -17.01
C VAL A 89 -9.02 18.95 -17.34
N GLN A 90 -9.22 17.87 -16.60
CA GLN A 90 -10.37 16.99 -16.71
C GLN A 90 -11.27 17.12 -15.49
N ARG A 91 -12.56 17.31 -15.73
CA ARG A 91 -13.61 17.25 -14.73
C ARG A 91 -14.10 15.82 -14.60
N ARG A 92 -14.04 15.26 -13.39
CA ARG A 92 -14.63 13.99 -13.04
C ARG A 92 -15.85 14.21 -12.15
N SER A 93 -17.00 13.67 -12.57
CA SER A 93 -18.18 13.63 -11.71
C SER A 93 -18.01 12.56 -10.64
N PHE A 94 -18.40 12.88 -9.40
CA PHE A 94 -18.47 11.91 -8.30
C PHE A 94 -19.43 10.74 -8.58
N ILE A 95 -20.41 10.93 -9.48
CA ILE A 95 -21.49 9.96 -9.71
C ILE A 95 -21.22 9.07 -10.92
N ARG A 96 -20.67 9.63 -12.02
CA ARG A 96 -20.60 8.94 -13.32
C ARG A 96 -19.21 8.50 -13.75
N GLY A 97 -18.15 8.88 -13.03
CA GLY A 97 -16.78 8.45 -13.31
C GLY A 97 -16.18 8.96 -14.63
N SER A 98 -16.98 9.43 -15.59
CA SER A 98 -16.58 9.98 -16.88
C SER A 98 -15.80 11.28 -16.72
N ALA A 99 -14.70 11.38 -17.46
CA ALA A 99 -13.85 12.56 -17.53
C ALA A 99 -14.30 13.45 -18.69
N TYR A 100 -14.62 14.71 -18.41
CA TYR A 100 -14.93 15.72 -19.42
C TYR A 100 -13.84 16.78 -19.42
N ARG A 101 -13.53 17.36 -20.57
CA ARG A 101 -12.65 18.53 -20.62
C ARG A 101 -13.29 19.67 -19.83
N TRP A 102 -12.53 20.29 -18.92
CA TRP A 102 -13.03 21.41 -18.13
C TRP A 102 -12.87 22.73 -18.90
N ASP A 103 -13.87 23.61 -18.76
CA ASP A 103 -13.96 24.91 -19.43
C ASP A 103 -13.53 26.07 -18.52
N PHE A 104 -12.90 25.78 -17.38
CA PHE A 104 -12.44 26.74 -16.36
C PHE A 104 -13.55 27.58 -15.73
N LYS A 105 -14.82 27.26 -15.99
CA LYS A 105 -15.94 27.91 -15.31
C LYS A 105 -16.16 27.26 -13.95
N ARG A 106 -16.84 27.99 -13.06
CA ARG A 106 -17.36 27.47 -11.79
C ARG A 106 -16.27 26.97 -10.81
N MET A 107 -15.09 27.58 -10.82
CA MET A 107 -13.94 27.23 -9.93
C MET A 107 -14.31 27.04 -8.46
N LYS A 108 -15.26 27.81 -7.94
CA LYS A 108 -15.73 27.73 -6.54
C LYS A 108 -16.36 26.39 -6.12
N TYR A 109 -16.67 25.51 -7.07
CA TYR A 109 -17.18 24.14 -6.82
C TYR A 109 -16.19 23.05 -7.21
N ALA A 110 -14.99 23.43 -7.64
CA ALA A 110 -13.94 22.51 -8.04
C ALA A 110 -13.06 22.16 -6.84
N SER A 111 -12.68 20.88 -6.74
CA SER A 111 -11.64 20.41 -5.84
C SER A 111 -10.63 19.57 -6.59
N LEU A 112 -9.37 19.61 -6.18
CA LEU A 112 -8.32 18.80 -6.78
C LEU A 112 -8.45 17.36 -6.34
N GLY A 113 -8.57 16.47 -7.32
CA GLY A 113 -8.59 15.04 -7.13
C GLY A 113 -7.28 14.36 -7.52
N ASP A 114 -6.59 14.81 -8.55
CA ASP A 114 -5.28 14.27 -8.97
C ASP A 114 -4.51 15.40 -9.65
N VAL A 115 -3.23 15.54 -9.33
CA VAL A 115 -2.35 16.55 -9.93
C VAL A 115 -1.09 15.86 -10.42
N ARG A 116 -0.78 16.02 -11.69
CA ARG A 116 0.43 15.48 -12.30
C ARG A 116 1.20 16.63 -12.94
N ILE A 117 2.48 16.70 -12.67
CA ILE A 117 3.42 17.65 -13.26
C ILE A 117 4.54 16.82 -13.85
N HIS A 118 4.81 16.93 -15.13
CA HIS A 118 5.87 16.14 -15.74
C HIS A 118 6.52 16.89 -16.90
N SER A 119 7.82 16.68 -17.12
CA SER A 119 8.55 17.34 -18.22
C SER A 119 8.90 16.38 -19.37
N ARG A 120 8.82 15.07 -19.11
CA ARG A 120 9.12 14.03 -20.11
C ARG A 120 8.09 12.92 -20.04
N GLY A 121 7.62 12.50 -21.21
CA GLY A 121 6.69 11.38 -21.33
C GLY A 121 5.92 11.43 -22.65
N TRP A 122 5.29 10.31 -22.99
CA TRP A 122 4.36 10.22 -24.10
C TRP A 122 3.04 10.89 -23.72
N ILE A 123 3.00 12.23 -23.82
CA ILE A 123 1.72 12.93 -23.71
C ILE A 123 0.99 12.94 -25.04
N ASP A 124 -0.33 12.75 -24.97
CA ASP A 124 -1.18 13.13 -26.08
C ASP A 124 -1.26 14.66 -26.15
N ARG A 125 -0.34 15.24 -26.94
CA ARG A 125 -0.26 16.69 -27.18
C ARG A 125 -1.56 17.26 -27.73
N LYS A 126 -2.40 16.46 -28.39
CA LYS A 126 -3.69 16.93 -28.95
C LYS A 126 -4.70 17.24 -27.85
N GLN A 127 -4.58 16.60 -26.69
CA GLN A 127 -5.48 16.83 -25.56
C GLN A 127 -5.05 18.02 -24.71
N HIS A 128 -3.75 18.31 -24.64
CA HIS A 128 -3.20 19.41 -23.84
C HIS A 128 -3.35 20.76 -24.54
N ARG A 129 -3.52 21.84 -23.77
CA ARG A 129 -3.57 23.22 -24.27
C ARG A 129 -2.46 24.06 -23.65
N PRO A 130 -1.81 24.95 -24.42
CA PRO A 130 -0.92 25.95 -23.87
C PRO A 130 -1.65 26.83 -22.84
N CYS A 131 -1.07 26.96 -21.65
CA CYS A 131 -1.56 27.79 -20.57
C CYS A 131 -0.40 28.60 -19.97
N ASP A 132 -0.67 29.86 -19.67
CA ASP A 132 0.22 30.69 -18.87
C ASP A 132 0.29 30.13 -17.44
N VAL A 133 1.50 30.00 -16.90
CA VAL A 133 1.72 29.50 -15.54
C VAL A 133 0.97 30.31 -14.51
N GLN A 134 0.89 31.64 -14.65
CA GLN A 134 0.15 32.52 -13.73
C GLN A 134 -1.36 32.24 -13.73
N LYS A 135 -1.91 31.79 -14.87
CA LYS A 135 -3.32 31.33 -14.94
C LYS A 135 -3.50 29.95 -14.32
N MET A 136 -2.44 29.15 -14.26
CA MET A 136 -2.46 27.80 -13.73
C MET A 136 -2.36 27.76 -12.20
N LEU A 137 -1.57 28.65 -11.58
CA LEU A 137 -1.38 28.67 -10.13
C LEU A 137 -2.70 28.73 -9.34
N PRO A 138 -3.69 29.58 -9.69
CA PRO A 138 -4.98 29.60 -8.99
C PRO A 138 -5.76 28.29 -9.05
N ILE A 139 -5.59 27.51 -10.13
CA ILE A 139 -6.23 26.20 -10.28
C ILE A 139 -5.52 25.17 -9.40
N LEU A 140 -4.19 25.21 -9.34
CA LEU A 140 -3.40 24.33 -8.46
C LEU A 140 -3.62 24.65 -6.97
N SER A 141 -4.01 25.89 -6.63
CA SER A 141 -4.34 26.28 -5.27
C SER A 141 -5.77 25.95 -4.82
N LEU A 142 -6.56 25.28 -5.68
CA LEU A 142 -7.89 24.81 -5.31
C LEU A 142 -7.85 23.81 -4.14
N PRO A 143 -8.91 23.72 -3.32
CA PRO A 143 -9.00 22.75 -2.23
C PRO A 143 -8.82 21.31 -2.71
N VAL A 144 -8.12 20.49 -1.94
CA VAL A 144 -7.94 19.06 -2.23
C VAL A 144 -9.14 18.29 -1.71
N ALA A 145 -9.64 17.37 -2.52
CA ALA A 145 -10.72 16.48 -2.11
C ALA A 145 -10.27 15.61 -0.94
N THR A 146 -11.06 15.59 0.13
CA THR A 146 -10.71 14.85 1.34
C THR A 146 -11.04 13.37 1.20
N ARG A 147 -10.37 12.53 2.01
CA ARG A 147 -10.54 11.08 2.03
C ARG A 147 -11.99 10.61 2.24
N ALA A 148 -12.81 11.38 2.95
CA ALA A 148 -14.22 11.05 3.17
C ALA A 148 -15.05 11.02 1.87
N ASP A 149 -14.47 11.52 0.78
CA ASP A 149 -15.09 11.51 -0.55
C ASP A 149 -14.84 10.18 -1.32
N SER A 150 -14.18 9.21 -0.67
CA SER A 150 -14.17 7.75 -0.87
C SER A 150 -13.75 7.12 -2.20
N PHE A 151 -13.41 7.86 -3.26
CA PHE A 151 -12.98 7.25 -4.54
C PHE A 151 -11.74 7.82 -5.18
N VAL A 152 -11.09 8.80 -4.55
CA VAL A 152 -9.99 9.52 -5.18
C VAL A 152 -8.72 9.34 -4.38
N LYS A 153 -7.81 8.55 -4.95
CA LYS A 153 -6.41 8.56 -4.57
C LYS A 153 -5.87 9.90 -5.06
N SER A 154 -5.88 10.90 -4.18
CA SER A 154 -5.22 12.17 -4.47
C SER A 154 -3.73 11.91 -4.60
N SER A 155 -3.22 11.93 -5.83
CA SER A 155 -1.80 11.84 -6.13
C SER A 155 -1.24 13.17 -6.60
N PHE A 156 0.00 13.45 -6.21
CA PHE A 156 0.82 14.50 -6.78
C PHE A 156 2.05 13.85 -7.43
N CYS A 157 2.24 14.00 -8.75
CA CYS A 157 3.37 13.41 -9.49
C CYS A 157 4.33 14.49 -10.03
N VAL A 158 5.65 14.31 -9.91
CA VAL A 158 6.67 15.15 -10.57
C VAL A 158 7.67 14.26 -11.31
N ASP A 159 7.60 14.16 -12.64
CA ASP A 159 8.35 13.15 -13.40
C ASP A 159 9.37 13.70 -14.43
N ASN A 160 10.58 13.11 -14.46
CA ASN A 160 11.61 13.20 -15.52
C ASN A 160 12.21 14.59 -15.85
N ILE A 161 12.44 15.41 -14.83
CA ILE A 161 12.95 16.78 -15.02
C ILE A 161 14.48 16.83 -15.02
N SER A 162 15.06 17.36 -16.10
CA SER A 162 16.52 17.37 -16.33
C SER A 162 17.17 18.76 -16.29
N SER A 163 16.42 19.85 -16.49
CA SER A 163 16.97 21.22 -16.43
C SER A 163 16.59 21.92 -15.12
N SER A 164 17.47 22.80 -14.62
CA SER A 164 17.20 23.59 -13.40
C SER A 164 15.93 24.43 -13.55
N ARG A 165 15.73 25.04 -14.73
CA ARG A 165 14.55 25.85 -15.05
C ARG A 165 13.26 25.04 -14.94
N ASP A 166 13.23 23.84 -15.53
CA ASP A 166 12.02 23.00 -15.50
C ASP A 166 11.73 22.53 -14.08
N ILE A 167 12.77 22.29 -13.26
CA ILE A 167 12.60 21.91 -11.85
C ILE A 167 12.02 23.09 -11.07
N ASP A 168 12.55 24.30 -11.27
CA ASP A 168 12.02 25.50 -10.63
C ASP A 168 10.56 25.74 -11.01
N LEU A 169 10.21 25.54 -12.28
CA LEU A 169 8.84 25.68 -12.74
C LEU A 169 7.91 24.61 -12.14
N ALA A 170 8.34 23.35 -12.13
CA ALA A 170 7.59 22.26 -11.52
C ALA A 170 7.39 22.48 -10.02
N MET A 171 8.44 22.89 -9.31
CA MET A 171 8.37 23.16 -7.87
C MET A 171 7.53 24.39 -7.56
N LYS A 172 7.59 25.45 -8.39
CA LYS A 172 6.68 26.61 -8.29
C LYS A 172 5.21 26.19 -8.37
N MET A 173 4.88 25.29 -9.28
CA MET A 173 3.54 24.73 -9.41
C MET A 173 3.20 23.77 -8.26
N ALA A 174 4.15 22.93 -7.83
CA ALA A 174 4.00 22.05 -6.68
C ALA A 174 3.70 22.82 -5.38
N GLU A 175 4.39 23.93 -5.15
CA GLU A 175 4.21 24.80 -3.98
C GLU A 175 2.85 25.49 -3.97
N ALA A 176 2.25 25.72 -5.13
CA ALA A 176 0.89 26.26 -5.24
C ALA A 176 -0.18 25.23 -4.85
N VAL A 177 0.15 23.94 -4.88
CA VAL A 177 -0.75 22.84 -4.49
C VAL A 177 -0.88 22.79 -2.97
N GLN A 178 -2.11 22.68 -2.47
CA GLN A 178 -2.32 22.53 -1.03
C GLN A 178 -1.71 21.22 -0.52
N LYS A 179 -1.03 21.28 0.63
CA LYS A 179 -0.23 20.17 1.19
C LYS A 179 -1.09 19.15 1.96
N THR A 180 -2.21 18.74 1.38
CA THR A 180 -3.21 17.87 2.02
C THR A 180 -3.51 16.60 1.22
N PHE A 181 -2.72 16.30 0.19
CA PHE A 181 -2.84 15.03 -0.54
C PHE A 181 -2.39 13.87 0.34
N ALA A 182 -3.17 12.79 0.31
CA ALA A 182 -2.80 11.56 0.99
C ALA A 182 -1.65 10.81 0.30
N LYS A 183 -1.47 11.00 -1.02
CA LYS A 183 -0.43 10.32 -1.77
C LYS A 183 0.42 11.28 -2.58
N ILE A 184 1.71 11.06 -2.56
CA ILE A 184 2.69 11.88 -3.27
C ILE A 184 3.68 10.94 -3.93
N ASN A 185 4.00 11.21 -5.19
CA ASN A 185 5.06 10.55 -5.90
C ASN A 185 5.96 11.62 -6.54
N VAL A 186 7.18 11.77 -6.05
CA VAL A 186 8.16 12.68 -6.64
C VAL A 186 9.21 11.84 -7.34
N TRP A 187 9.22 11.89 -8.67
CA TRP A 187 10.19 11.20 -9.51
C TRP A 187 11.04 12.18 -10.34
N THR A 188 12.06 12.75 -9.73
CA THR A 188 13.02 13.56 -10.49
C THR A 188 14.46 13.09 -10.30
N SER A 189 15.22 13.07 -11.40
CA SER A 189 16.66 12.86 -11.38
C SER A 189 17.42 13.90 -10.56
N ALA A 190 16.75 15.00 -10.21
CA ALA A 190 17.31 16.10 -9.43
C ALA A 190 16.73 16.20 -8.00
N VAL A 191 15.91 15.22 -7.55
CA VAL A 191 15.56 15.18 -6.12
C VAL A 191 16.87 15.01 -5.34
N GLY A 192 17.04 15.78 -4.27
CA GLY A 192 18.29 15.87 -3.55
C GLY A 192 19.17 17.00 -4.07
N THR A 193 19.43 17.11 -5.38
CA THR A 193 20.34 18.17 -5.85
C THR A 193 19.77 19.57 -5.75
N HIS A 194 18.46 19.71 -5.94
CA HIS A 194 17.78 20.99 -6.04
C HIS A 194 17.23 21.48 -4.68
N PRO A 195 17.67 22.65 -4.14
CA PRO A 195 17.25 23.14 -2.83
C PRO A 195 15.74 23.27 -2.68
N ARG A 196 15.05 23.76 -3.72
CA ARG A 196 13.60 23.95 -3.74
C ARG A 196 12.82 22.64 -3.61
N ALA A 197 13.27 21.58 -4.27
CA ALA A 197 12.64 20.26 -4.17
C ALA A 197 12.77 19.69 -2.75
N ASN A 198 13.94 19.85 -2.12
CA ASN A 198 14.15 19.42 -0.74
C ASN A 198 13.28 20.23 0.24
N SER A 199 13.14 21.54 0.02
CA SER A 199 12.24 22.39 0.82
C SER A 199 10.79 21.95 0.67
N PHE A 200 10.32 21.69 -0.56
CA PHE A 200 8.98 21.18 -0.81
C PHE A 200 8.72 19.86 -0.08
N ILE A 201 9.67 18.92 -0.13
CA ILE A 201 9.56 17.63 0.55
C ILE A 201 9.50 17.81 2.07
N ARG A 202 10.42 18.60 2.62
CA ARG A 202 10.47 18.92 4.05
C ARG A 202 9.16 19.53 4.50
N ASP A 203 8.64 20.48 3.74
CA ASP A 203 7.37 21.12 4.01
C ASP A 203 6.22 20.11 4.01
N TYR A 204 6.16 19.22 3.03
CA TYR A 204 5.10 18.21 2.97
C TYR A 204 5.17 17.23 4.14
N ILE A 205 6.39 16.80 4.51
CA ILE A 205 6.62 16.01 5.71
C ILE A 205 6.32 16.81 6.99
N ASN A 206 6.23 18.14 6.97
CA ASN A 206 5.71 18.89 8.12
C ASN A 206 4.16 18.92 8.15
N HIS A 207 3.49 18.78 6.99
CA HIS A 207 2.01 18.78 6.86
C HIS A 207 1.42 17.36 6.95
N GLN A 208 1.95 16.59 7.89
CA GLN A 208 1.83 15.15 8.06
C GLN A 208 0.45 14.55 8.18
N ALA A 209 -0.54 15.32 8.65
CA ALA A 209 -1.79 14.78 9.18
C ALA A 209 -2.53 13.88 8.19
N PHE A 210 -2.42 14.20 6.90
CA PHE A 210 -3.14 13.52 5.83
C PHE A 210 -2.26 12.58 4.99
N LEU A 211 -0.94 12.68 5.10
CA LEU A 211 -0.01 11.92 4.25
C LEU A 211 -0.03 10.42 4.59
N GLU A 212 -0.29 9.57 3.60
CA GLU A 212 -0.38 8.12 3.73
C GLU A 212 0.66 7.36 2.91
N ASP A 213 1.00 7.86 1.73
CA ASP A 213 1.96 7.23 0.81
C ASP A 213 2.83 8.32 0.20
N MET A 214 4.12 8.28 0.45
CA MET A 214 5.07 9.23 -0.11
C MET A 214 6.15 8.46 -0.83
N ARG A 215 6.27 8.64 -2.14
CA ARG A 215 7.25 7.93 -2.97
C ARG A 215 8.26 8.89 -3.54
N PHE A 216 9.52 8.54 -3.34
CA PHE A 216 10.67 9.22 -3.92
C PHE A 216 11.40 8.22 -4.78
N SER A 217 11.23 8.38 -6.09
CA SER A 217 11.99 7.62 -7.06
C SER A 217 13.03 8.55 -7.70
N CYS A 218 14.27 8.11 -7.83
CA CYS A 218 15.29 8.81 -8.60
C CYS A 218 16.34 7.78 -9.03
N GLY A 219 16.88 7.94 -10.23
CA GLY A 219 17.90 7.04 -10.78
C GLY A 219 19.22 7.12 -10.04
N VAL A 220 19.61 8.29 -9.52
CA VAL A 220 20.87 8.52 -8.80
C VAL A 220 20.70 9.71 -7.85
N PHE A 221 20.70 9.50 -6.54
CA PHE A 221 20.85 10.61 -5.60
C PHE A 221 22.34 10.92 -5.40
N PRO A 222 22.72 12.18 -5.17
CA PRO A 222 23.94 12.50 -4.45
C PRO A 222 23.68 12.37 -2.95
N ARG A 223 24.54 11.61 -2.26
CA ARG A 223 24.51 11.41 -0.80
C ARG A 223 24.18 12.68 -0.02
N GLY A 224 23.31 12.54 0.98
CA GLY A 224 23.12 13.53 2.07
C GLY A 224 22.12 14.65 1.81
N ARG A 225 21.08 14.44 0.99
CA ARG A 225 20.18 15.53 0.57
C ARG A 225 18.68 15.32 0.79
N LEU A 226 18.26 14.17 1.31
CA LEU A 226 16.90 14.05 1.86
C LEU A 226 16.80 14.83 3.17
N PRO A 227 15.61 15.32 3.57
CA PRO A 227 15.40 15.89 4.90
C PRO A 227 15.37 14.78 5.95
N GLU A 228 16.54 14.14 6.14
CA GLU A 228 16.70 12.98 7.00
C GLU A 228 16.29 13.30 8.44
N ASP A 229 16.54 14.53 8.91
CA ASP A 229 16.09 15.06 10.20
C ASP A 229 14.58 14.91 10.41
N LYS A 230 13.80 15.18 9.36
CA LYS A 230 12.34 15.01 9.40
C LYS A 230 11.94 13.55 9.30
N ILE A 231 12.63 12.76 8.50
CA ILE A 231 12.37 11.32 8.43
C ILE A 231 12.61 10.65 9.79
N VAL A 232 13.63 11.07 10.52
CA VAL A 232 13.87 10.58 11.88
C VAL A 232 12.79 11.03 12.86
N SER A 233 12.37 12.31 12.81
CA SER A 233 11.36 12.82 13.75
C SER A 233 10.03 12.07 13.64
N LEU A 234 9.69 11.58 12.43
CA LEU A 234 8.51 10.75 12.20
C LEU A 234 8.46 9.50 13.08
N PHE A 235 9.59 8.91 13.48
CA PHE A 235 9.59 7.72 14.32
C PHE A 235 9.32 8.01 15.80
N LYS A 236 9.48 9.26 16.22
CA LYS A 236 9.13 9.74 17.57
C LYS A 236 7.68 10.23 17.66
N GLU A 237 7.17 10.84 16.60
CA GLU A 237 5.86 11.51 16.59
C GLU A 237 4.69 10.52 16.55
N ARG A 238 3.62 10.77 17.31
CA ARG A 238 2.40 9.94 17.23
C ARG A 238 1.60 10.30 15.98
N ARG A 239 1.10 9.29 15.27
CA ARG A 239 0.22 9.45 14.09
C ARG A 239 -1.06 8.67 14.27
N THR A 240 -2.16 9.19 13.71
CA THR A 240 -3.44 8.48 13.61
C THR A 240 -3.63 7.81 12.26
N THR A 241 -2.98 8.34 11.22
CA THR A 241 -3.00 7.82 9.85
C THR A 241 -1.75 7.01 9.54
N PRO A 242 -1.88 5.84 8.89
CA PRO A 242 -0.75 5.10 8.36
C PRO A 242 0.08 5.97 7.41
N LEU A 243 1.39 5.72 7.34
CA LEU A 243 2.33 6.38 6.44
C LEU A 243 3.33 5.37 5.89
N THR A 244 3.32 5.15 4.58
CA THR A 244 4.36 4.44 3.85
C THR A 244 5.22 5.47 3.11
N MET A 245 6.53 5.47 3.36
CA MET A 245 7.49 6.30 2.65
C MET A 245 8.44 5.42 1.84
N HIS A 246 8.44 5.57 0.53
CA HIS A 246 9.42 4.95 -0.35
C HIS A 246 10.56 5.94 -0.57
N LEU A 247 11.72 5.66 -0.01
CA LEU A 247 12.96 6.39 -0.25
C LEU A 247 13.71 5.79 -1.45
N PRO A 248 14.52 6.59 -2.16
CA PRO A 248 15.43 6.11 -3.19
C PRO A 248 16.38 4.99 -2.70
N ALA A 249 17.08 4.35 -3.63
CA ALA A 249 18.03 3.26 -3.37
C ALA A 249 19.27 3.64 -2.55
N GLU A 250 19.38 4.87 -2.07
CA GLU A 250 20.44 5.22 -1.12
C GLU A 250 20.04 4.80 0.29
N THR A 251 20.92 4.04 0.94
CA THR A 251 20.84 3.81 2.38
C THR A 251 21.06 5.15 3.11
N PRO A 252 20.18 5.57 4.04
CA PRO A 252 20.53 6.56 5.04
C PRO A 252 21.86 6.20 5.68
N SER A 253 22.60 7.23 6.05
CA SER A 253 23.88 7.04 6.73
C SER A 253 23.69 6.21 8.01
N TYR A 254 24.73 5.47 8.41
CA TYR A 254 24.72 4.69 9.64
C TYR A 254 24.29 5.51 10.88
N PRO A 255 24.85 6.73 11.12
CA PRO A 255 24.41 7.59 12.22
C PRO A 255 22.91 7.89 12.18
N LYS A 256 22.34 8.02 10.98
CA LYS A 256 20.91 8.32 10.84
C LYS A 256 20.01 7.14 11.17
N ILE A 257 20.43 5.94 10.80
CA ILE A 257 19.74 4.71 11.22
C ILE A 257 19.75 4.59 12.74
N GLN A 258 20.87 4.89 13.40
CA GLN A 258 20.92 4.94 14.87
C GLN A 258 19.95 5.98 15.43
N GLU A 259 19.89 7.18 14.83
CA GLU A 259 18.96 8.24 15.25
C GLU A 259 17.49 7.81 15.11
N ILE A 260 17.11 7.15 14.00
CA ILE A 260 15.77 6.55 13.82
C ILE A 260 15.45 5.61 14.99
N LEU A 261 16.42 4.76 15.34
CA LEU A 261 16.26 3.72 16.35
C LEU A 261 16.11 4.30 17.75
N GLU A 262 16.92 5.30 18.08
CA GLU A 262 16.80 6.02 19.35
C GLU A 262 15.49 6.83 19.42
N HIS A 263 15.07 7.48 18.34
CA HIS A 263 13.78 8.18 18.29
C HIS A 263 12.60 7.23 18.48
N TRP A 264 12.65 6.06 17.84
CA TRP A 264 11.62 5.05 17.99
C TRP A 264 11.61 4.45 19.41
N LYS A 265 12.77 4.13 20.02
CA LYS A 265 12.86 3.62 21.40
C LYS A 265 12.29 4.60 22.43
N ASN A 266 12.47 5.89 22.17
CA ASN A 266 12.00 6.99 23.01
C ASN A 266 10.58 7.46 22.65
N SER A 267 9.89 6.76 21.75
CA SER A 267 8.48 7.03 21.41
C SER A 267 7.53 6.38 22.44
N ASP A 268 6.23 6.52 22.23
CA ASP A 268 5.21 5.85 23.06
C ASP A 268 4.95 4.38 22.64
N GLY A 269 5.58 3.93 21.56
CA GLY A 269 5.36 2.61 20.97
C GLY A 269 3.97 2.42 20.35
N TYR A 270 3.26 3.50 20.01
CA TYR A 270 1.91 3.43 19.44
C TYR A 270 1.89 2.86 18.01
N VAL A 271 0.99 1.91 17.76
CA VAL A 271 0.89 1.18 16.48
C VAL A 271 -0.17 1.76 15.54
N ALA A 272 -1.22 2.41 16.08
CA ALA A 272 -2.40 2.81 15.30
C ALA A 272 -2.15 4.11 14.49
N GLY A 273 -1.28 3.96 13.49
CA GLY A 273 -0.80 4.97 12.55
C GLY A 273 0.41 4.41 11.81
N HIS A 274 0.33 3.11 11.47
CA HIS A 274 1.37 2.25 10.91
C HIS A 274 2.36 3.01 10.04
N LYS A 275 3.66 2.97 10.40
CA LYS A 275 4.71 3.64 9.65
C LYS A 275 5.60 2.62 8.97
N GLU A 276 5.76 2.74 7.67
CA GLU A 276 6.65 1.93 6.86
C GLU A 276 7.62 2.85 6.13
N LEU A 277 8.90 2.61 6.29
CA LEU A 277 9.96 3.22 5.53
C LEU A 277 10.52 2.19 4.56
N VAL A 278 10.08 2.24 3.32
CA VAL A 278 10.56 1.40 2.24
C VAL A 278 11.82 2.02 1.64
N MET A 279 12.88 1.25 1.57
CA MET A 279 14.16 1.62 0.99
C MET A 279 14.59 0.54 0.00
N TYR A 280 15.12 0.96 -1.15
CA TYR A 280 15.64 0.02 -2.16
C TYR A 280 17.10 -0.38 -1.91
N ALA A 281 17.57 -0.21 -0.67
CA ALA A 281 18.96 -0.33 -0.29
C ALA A 281 19.11 -1.39 0.81
N ASN A 282 20.13 -2.25 0.69
CA ASN A 282 20.37 -3.31 1.66
C ASN A 282 20.98 -2.73 2.95
N ILE A 283 20.14 -2.46 3.95
CA ILE A 283 20.57 -1.96 5.28
C ILE A 283 21.13 -3.04 6.20
N TRP A 284 21.04 -4.32 5.83
CA TRP A 284 21.47 -5.40 6.70
C TRP A 284 22.94 -5.35 7.11
N PRO A 285 23.91 -5.03 6.24
CA PRO A 285 25.31 -4.95 6.65
C PRO A 285 25.56 -3.90 7.75
N ILE A 286 24.79 -2.82 7.73
CA ILE A 286 24.80 -1.76 8.75
C ILE A 286 24.22 -2.30 10.05
N LEU A 287 23.00 -2.83 9.99
CA LEU A 287 22.32 -3.34 11.18
C LEU A 287 23.10 -4.47 11.85
N ARG A 288 23.72 -5.37 11.07
CA ARG A 288 24.49 -6.52 11.57
C ARG A 288 25.73 -6.15 12.38
N ARG A 289 26.35 -4.99 12.14
CA ARG A 289 27.56 -4.60 12.87
C ARG A 289 27.26 -4.29 14.34
N GLU A 290 26.07 -3.78 14.60
CA GLU A 290 25.75 -3.11 15.87
C GLU A 290 24.59 -3.78 16.59
N TRP A 291 23.69 -4.38 15.82
CA TRP A 291 22.70 -5.31 16.31
C TRP A 291 23.13 -6.73 15.93
N GLN A 292 23.49 -7.51 16.94
CA GLN A 292 23.54 -8.98 16.88
C GLN A 292 22.13 -9.59 16.71
N ASN A 293 21.24 -8.90 16.00
CA ASN A 293 19.82 -9.20 15.93
C ASN A 293 19.49 -9.49 14.47
N ASP A 294 19.71 -10.74 14.08
CA ASP A 294 19.56 -11.22 12.70
C ASP A 294 18.08 -11.49 12.31
N HIS A 295 17.13 -11.31 13.24
CA HIS A 295 15.72 -11.73 13.06
C HIS A 295 14.80 -10.62 12.59
N GLY A 296 15.35 -9.44 12.33
CA GLY A 296 14.58 -8.34 11.75
C GLY A 296 13.51 -7.75 12.65
N TYR A 297 13.63 -7.86 13.98
CA TYR A 297 12.73 -7.15 14.90
C TYR A 297 13.50 -6.51 16.05
N LEU A 298 13.08 -5.30 16.43
CA LEU A 298 13.44 -4.65 17.68
C LEU A 298 12.14 -4.38 18.44
N ALA A 299 11.96 -4.98 19.61
CA ALA A 299 10.76 -4.79 20.44
C ALA A 299 10.81 -3.46 21.18
N HIS A 300 9.71 -2.69 21.17
CA HIS A 300 9.65 -1.41 21.87
C HIS A 300 9.68 -1.68 23.39
N PRO A 301 10.28 -0.81 24.22
CA PRO A 301 10.29 -0.99 25.67
C PRO A 301 8.90 -1.21 26.28
N THR A 302 7.87 -0.55 25.74
CA THR A 302 6.46 -0.69 26.19
C THR A 302 5.79 -2.00 25.74
N LYS A 303 6.43 -2.79 24.88
CA LYS A 303 5.89 -4.04 24.28
C LYS A 303 4.53 -3.86 23.60
N ARG A 304 4.25 -2.67 23.07
CA ARG A 304 3.05 -2.38 22.27
C ARG A 304 3.32 -2.52 20.77
N SER A 305 4.54 -2.20 20.35
CA SER A 305 5.00 -2.31 18.96
C SER A 305 6.38 -2.95 18.88
N SER A 306 6.76 -3.34 17.67
CA SER A 306 8.14 -3.64 17.31
C SER A 306 8.50 -2.90 16.04
N LEU A 307 9.77 -2.53 15.89
CA LEU A 307 10.32 -2.09 14.63
C LEU A 307 10.83 -3.32 13.87
N ARG A 308 10.20 -3.65 12.76
CA ARG A 308 10.62 -4.69 11.83
C ARG A 308 11.67 -4.13 10.87
N PHE A 309 12.74 -4.89 10.66
CA PHE A 309 13.76 -4.66 9.65
C PHE A 309 13.61 -5.70 8.54
N SER A 310 13.67 -5.24 7.31
CA SER A 310 13.71 -6.10 6.14
C SER A 310 14.80 -5.63 5.18
N ASN A 311 15.05 -6.41 4.13
CA ASN A 311 15.87 -5.96 3.01
C ASN A 311 15.25 -4.76 2.26
N ARG A 312 13.99 -4.42 2.56
CA ARG A 312 13.25 -3.30 2.00
C ARG A 312 13.10 -2.13 2.97
N GLY A 313 13.71 -2.13 4.16
CA GLY A 313 13.66 -1.00 5.09
C GLY A 313 13.04 -1.32 6.45
N PHE A 314 12.31 -0.35 7.03
CA PHE A 314 11.81 -0.37 8.41
C PHE A 314 10.29 -0.33 8.46
N GLU A 315 9.69 -0.95 9.46
CA GLU A 315 8.25 -0.94 9.62
C GLU A 315 7.84 -1.06 11.08
N ILE A 316 6.94 -0.21 11.56
CA ILE A 316 6.35 -0.36 12.89
C ILE A 316 5.20 -1.37 12.80
N VAL A 317 5.41 -2.52 13.43
CA VAL A 317 4.44 -3.61 13.50
C VAL A 317 3.91 -3.75 14.93
N LYS A 318 2.77 -4.44 15.07
CA LYS A 318 2.25 -4.83 16.39
C LYS A 318 3.29 -5.70 17.12
N PHE A 319 3.50 -5.45 18.41
CA PHE A 319 4.37 -6.31 19.20
C PHE A 319 3.81 -7.73 19.28
N GLU A 320 4.68 -8.70 19.10
CA GLU A 320 4.36 -10.11 19.24
C GLU A 320 5.46 -10.80 20.07
N PRO A 321 5.14 -11.86 20.85
CA PRO A 321 6.08 -12.45 21.79
C PRO A 321 7.42 -12.88 21.18
N TRP A 322 7.40 -13.34 19.93
CA TRP A 322 8.59 -13.81 19.21
C TRP A 322 9.49 -12.69 18.68
N HIS A 323 9.10 -11.43 18.86
CA HIS A 323 9.97 -10.28 18.60
C HIS A 323 11.06 -10.12 19.69
N LEU A 324 10.98 -10.91 20.76
CA LEU A 324 12.00 -11.05 21.80
C LEU A 324 12.70 -12.41 21.68
N PRO A 325 13.88 -12.60 22.30
CA PRO A 325 14.46 -13.92 22.50
C PRO A 325 13.45 -14.87 23.16
N VAL A 326 13.23 -16.01 22.51
CA VAL A 326 12.37 -17.09 22.97
C VAL A 326 13.23 -18.22 23.54
N ASN A 327 12.65 -19.00 24.44
CA ASN A 327 13.25 -20.21 25.01
C ASN A 327 12.63 -21.47 24.38
N SER A 328 13.17 -22.63 24.75
CA SER A 328 12.68 -23.95 24.31
C SER A 328 11.19 -24.17 24.64
N ASP A 329 10.72 -23.74 25.82
CA ASP A 329 9.31 -23.87 26.24
C ASP A 329 8.33 -23.12 25.32
N TRP A 330 8.74 -21.95 24.81
CA TRP A 330 7.93 -21.20 23.87
C TRP A 330 7.80 -21.95 22.53
N ILE A 331 8.88 -22.57 22.06
CA ILE A 331 8.85 -23.42 20.85
C ILE A 331 7.98 -24.65 21.06
N ASP A 332 8.06 -25.29 22.23
CA ASP A 332 7.16 -26.38 22.60
C ASP A 332 5.69 -25.95 22.52
N SER A 333 5.38 -24.76 23.03
CA SER A 333 4.03 -24.21 22.94
C SER A 333 3.60 -23.97 21.49
N VAL A 334 4.50 -23.51 20.61
CA VAL A 334 4.21 -23.39 19.16
C VAL A 334 3.97 -24.76 18.53
N ILE A 335 4.74 -25.78 18.88
CA ILE A 335 4.56 -27.15 18.39
C ILE A 335 3.22 -27.73 18.83
N GLU A 336 2.85 -27.54 20.09
CA GLU A 336 1.57 -28.02 20.62
C GLU A 336 0.38 -27.27 20.01
N ASN A 337 0.50 -25.95 19.85
CA ASN A 337 -0.51 -25.16 19.13
C ASN A 337 -0.62 -25.57 17.67
N TRP A 338 0.50 -25.84 17.01
CA TRP A 338 0.52 -26.39 15.65
C TRP A 338 -0.25 -27.70 15.58
N LYS A 339 0.00 -28.66 16.48
CA LYS A 339 -0.73 -29.95 16.48
C LYS A 339 -2.23 -29.80 16.71
N LYS A 340 -2.66 -28.77 17.45
CA LYS A 340 -4.07 -28.50 17.79
C LYS A 340 -4.78 -27.59 16.78
N SER A 341 -4.04 -26.93 15.89
CA SER A 341 -4.60 -25.98 14.94
C SER A 341 -5.12 -26.67 13.68
N ASP A 342 -5.46 -25.87 12.67
CA ASP A 342 -5.83 -26.34 11.34
C ASP A 342 -4.61 -26.76 10.49
N GLY A 343 -3.40 -26.49 10.97
CA GLY A 343 -2.15 -26.74 10.25
C GLY A 343 -1.89 -25.77 9.10
N PHE A 344 -2.59 -24.63 9.03
CA PHE A 344 -2.36 -23.59 8.00
C PHE A 344 -1.40 -22.50 8.47
N PHE A 345 -1.44 -22.19 9.77
CA PHE A 345 -0.65 -21.14 10.38
C PHE A 345 0.23 -21.69 11.48
N VAL A 346 1.47 -21.22 11.53
CA VAL A 346 2.41 -21.54 12.61
C VAL A 346 1.97 -20.84 13.89
N PHE A 347 1.64 -19.55 13.80
CA PHE A 347 1.14 -18.77 14.94
C PHE A 347 0.43 -17.50 14.47
N LYS A 348 -0.76 -17.21 15.02
CA LYS A 348 -1.55 -15.99 14.77
C LYS A 348 -1.66 -15.58 13.28
N GLY A 349 -1.88 -16.54 12.39
CA GLY A 349 -2.04 -16.24 10.97
C GLY A 349 -0.75 -16.13 10.16
N ASN A 350 0.43 -16.31 10.77
CA ASN A 350 1.72 -16.30 10.04
C ASN A 350 2.07 -17.69 9.51
N HIS A 351 2.59 -17.74 8.28
CA HIS A 351 3.05 -18.99 7.63
C HIS A 351 4.47 -19.36 8.01
N ASP A 352 5.32 -18.35 8.21
CA ASP A 352 6.71 -18.50 8.59
C ASP A 352 6.99 -17.52 9.74
N ILE A 353 7.79 -17.94 10.71
CA ILE A 353 8.21 -17.09 11.82
C ILE A 353 9.71 -17.23 11.99
N GLN A 354 10.38 -16.10 12.15
CA GLN A 354 11.78 -16.04 12.54
C GLN A 354 11.87 -15.59 13.98
N VAL A 355 12.54 -16.38 14.81
CA VAL A 355 12.68 -16.09 16.24
C VAL A 355 14.13 -16.13 16.66
N ARG A 356 14.42 -15.37 17.72
CA ARG A 356 15.74 -15.38 18.36
C ARG A 356 15.77 -16.44 19.44
N MET A 357 16.78 -17.30 19.43
CA MET A 357 17.02 -18.25 20.50
C MET A 357 18.52 -18.31 20.85
N LYS A 358 18.82 -18.54 22.12
CA LYS A 358 20.21 -18.79 22.57
C LYS A 358 20.64 -20.20 22.16
N ASP A 359 21.93 -20.42 21.99
CA ASP A 359 22.43 -21.74 21.54
C ASP A 359 22.11 -22.85 22.54
N GLU A 360 22.16 -22.57 23.85
CA GLU A 360 21.83 -23.56 24.88
C GLU A 360 20.35 -23.97 24.85
N GLU A 361 19.46 -23.05 24.45
CA GLU A 361 18.03 -23.34 24.28
C GLU A 361 17.77 -24.16 23.01
N TRP A 362 18.59 -23.97 21.97
CA TRP A 362 18.52 -24.81 20.77
C TRP A 362 18.96 -26.24 21.08
N ASP A 363 20.04 -26.42 21.84
CA ASP A 363 20.53 -27.74 22.21
C ASP A 363 19.47 -28.53 23.01
N LYS A 364 18.73 -27.88 23.91
CA LYS A 364 17.56 -28.48 24.59
C LYS A 364 16.50 -29.00 23.61
N LEU A 365 16.23 -28.27 22.52
CA LEU A 365 15.28 -28.72 21.50
C LEU A 365 15.83 -29.91 20.70
N VAL A 366 17.13 -29.91 20.40
CA VAL A 366 17.79 -31.04 19.72
C VAL A 366 17.77 -32.28 20.61
N ASP A 367 18.01 -32.14 21.92
CA ASP A 367 17.94 -33.26 22.87
C ASP A 367 16.52 -33.82 22.98
N LYS A 368 15.52 -32.94 23.00
CA LYS A 368 14.10 -33.32 23.15
C LYS A 368 13.51 -33.95 21.89
N TYR A 369 13.75 -33.36 20.73
CA TYR A 369 13.13 -33.77 19.47
C TYR A 369 14.04 -34.63 18.58
N GLY A 370 15.32 -34.74 18.94
CA GLY A 370 16.37 -35.38 18.14
C GLY A 370 16.88 -34.47 17.02
N PRO A 371 18.11 -34.66 16.51
CA PRO A 371 18.56 -34.05 15.27
C PRO A 371 17.94 -34.77 14.06
N THR A 372 17.68 -34.06 12.95
CA THR A 372 17.11 -34.68 11.74
C THR A 372 18.00 -35.79 11.18
N THR A 373 19.31 -35.51 11.04
CA THR A 373 20.36 -36.46 10.63
C THR A 373 21.73 -35.94 11.10
N ARG A 374 22.74 -36.82 11.24
CA ARG A 374 24.14 -36.40 11.49
C ARG A 374 24.66 -35.37 10.48
N SER A 375 24.15 -35.40 9.24
CA SER A 375 24.52 -34.48 8.17
C SER A 375 23.81 -33.11 8.22
N LYS A 376 22.79 -32.95 9.06
CA LYS A 376 21.97 -31.73 9.17
C LYS A 376 21.66 -31.41 10.64
N PRO A 377 22.67 -31.08 11.46
CA PRO A 377 22.49 -30.77 12.88
C PRO A 377 21.61 -29.53 13.13
N ASP A 378 21.40 -28.69 12.11
CA ASP A 378 20.62 -27.45 12.22
C ASP A 378 19.13 -27.64 11.99
N PHE A 379 18.66 -28.86 11.81
CA PHE A 379 17.25 -29.15 11.55
C PHE A 379 16.71 -30.05 12.65
N LEU A 380 15.58 -29.66 13.22
CA LEU A 380 14.74 -30.61 13.94
C LEU A 380 13.95 -31.45 12.94
N PRO A 381 13.63 -32.72 13.28
CA PRO A 381 12.74 -33.55 12.49
C PRO A 381 11.45 -32.81 12.16
N ALA A 382 11.00 -32.92 10.91
CA ALA A 382 9.78 -32.25 10.48
C ALA A 382 8.57 -32.80 11.26
N ILE A 383 7.90 -31.94 12.02
CA ILE A 383 6.77 -32.32 12.88
C ILE A 383 5.52 -32.31 12.02
N ARG A 384 5.05 -33.49 11.63
CA ARG A 384 3.83 -33.64 10.82
C ARG A 384 2.60 -33.17 11.59
N HIS A 385 1.76 -32.38 10.93
CA HIS A 385 0.45 -32.02 11.45
C HIS A 385 -0.47 -33.25 11.46
N PRO A 386 -1.39 -33.40 12.43
CA PRO A 386 -2.36 -34.51 12.45
C PRO A 386 -3.22 -34.62 11.18
N SER A 387 -3.51 -33.48 10.53
CA SER A 387 -4.24 -33.46 9.26
C SER A 387 -3.44 -34.06 8.09
N ARG A 388 -2.11 -34.22 8.22
CA ARG A 388 -1.17 -34.71 7.18
C ARG A 388 -0.94 -33.76 6.00
N PHE A 389 -1.60 -32.60 5.96
CA PHE A 389 -1.48 -31.60 4.87
C PHE A 389 -0.34 -30.60 5.07
N GLY A 390 0.45 -30.77 6.12
CA GLY A 390 1.60 -29.92 6.40
C GLY A 390 2.53 -30.55 7.41
N SER A 391 3.77 -30.06 7.41
CA SER A 391 4.71 -30.31 8.48
C SER A 391 5.34 -29.00 8.93
N LEU A 392 5.56 -28.89 10.22
CA LEU A 392 6.35 -27.82 10.81
C LEU A 392 7.83 -28.19 10.69
N GLN A 393 8.60 -27.34 10.02
CA GLN A 393 10.05 -27.47 9.94
C GLN A 393 10.67 -26.37 10.79
N ILE A 394 11.48 -26.77 11.76
CA ILE A 394 12.19 -25.85 12.65
C ILE A 394 13.67 -25.99 12.32
N ARG A 395 14.30 -24.90 11.88
CA ARG A 395 15.72 -24.90 11.49
C ARG A 395 16.48 -23.73 12.07
N LYS A 396 17.72 -23.98 12.47
CA LYS A 396 18.72 -22.98 12.86
C LYS A 396 19.41 -22.44 11.60
N ASP A 397 19.23 -21.16 11.30
CA ASP A 397 19.87 -20.54 10.13
C ASP A 397 21.31 -20.12 10.45
N ARG A 398 22.29 -20.86 9.92
CA ARG A 398 23.73 -20.56 10.04
C ARG A 398 24.25 -19.49 9.08
N ARG A 399 23.45 -19.03 8.11
CA ARG A 399 23.90 -18.00 7.16
C ARG A 399 24.04 -16.63 7.82
N HIS A 400 23.49 -16.50 9.03
CA HIS A 400 23.49 -15.33 9.87
C HIS A 400 24.36 -15.65 11.12
N ARG A 401 24.98 -14.64 11.74
CA ARG A 401 26.10 -14.78 12.71
C ARG A 401 25.59 -15.29 14.09
N PRO A 402 26.38 -15.36 15.19
CA PRO A 402 25.95 -16.06 16.41
C PRO A 402 24.70 -15.40 17.00
N GLY A 403 23.62 -16.18 17.03
CA GLY A 403 22.25 -15.71 17.20
C GLY A 403 21.34 -16.58 16.34
N SER A 404 21.00 -17.76 16.84
CA SER A 404 20.23 -18.78 16.11
C SER A 404 18.89 -18.22 15.66
N ALA A 405 18.82 -17.78 14.40
CA ALA A 405 17.55 -17.50 13.78
C ALA A 405 16.87 -18.84 13.57
N ILE A 406 15.90 -19.12 14.42
CA ILE A 406 15.07 -20.30 14.23
C ILE A 406 13.98 -19.89 13.27
N GLU A 407 14.02 -20.50 12.10
CA GLU A 407 12.98 -20.35 11.11
C GLU A 407 12.03 -21.52 11.24
N ILE A 408 10.78 -21.19 11.57
CA ILE A 408 9.69 -22.13 11.66
C ILE A 408 8.90 -22.02 10.35
N LYS A 409 9.05 -23.01 9.48
CA LYS A 409 8.38 -23.06 8.17
C LYS A 409 7.31 -24.11 8.12
N ARG A 410 6.25 -23.80 7.39
CA ARG A 410 5.33 -24.82 6.88
C ARG A 410 5.86 -25.41 5.58
N ARG A 411 5.87 -26.75 5.47
CA ARG A 411 6.08 -27.43 4.19
C ARG A 411 4.76 -27.65 3.48
N PHE A 412 4.69 -27.24 2.22
CA PHE A 412 3.48 -27.29 1.40
C PHE A 412 3.24 -28.66 0.78
N LEU A 413 1.99 -28.91 0.37
CA LEU A 413 1.61 -30.09 -0.39
C LEU A 413 2.34 -30.11 -1.73
N THR A 414 2.78 -31.30 -2.12
CA THR A 414 3.29 -31.58 -3.47
C THR A 414 2.14 -31.75 -4.45
N ASP A 415 2.41 -31.75 -5.76
CA ASP A 415 1.40 -32.02 -6.79
C ASP A 415 0.68 -33.36 -6.56
N ALA A 416 1.41 -34.39 -6.11
CA ALA A 416 0.80 -35.66 -5.69
C ALA A 416 -0.17 -35.48 -4.52
N GLY A 417 0.15 -34.61 -3.57
CA GLY A 417 -0.73 -34.24 -2.47
C GLY A 417 -1.99 -33.51 -2.92
N LEU A 418 -1.88 -32.66 -3.95
CA LEU A 418 -3.04 -32.01 -4.56
C LEU A 418 -3.92 -33.02 -5.31
N GLY A 419 -3.35 -33.94 -6.07
CA GLY A 419 -4.11 -35.01 -6.74
C GLY A 419 -4.89 -35.89 -5.76
N ILE A 420 -4.29 -36.20 -4.61
CA ILE A 420 -4.98 -36.90 -3.51
C ILE A 420 -6.13 -36.05 -2.96
N LEU A 421 -5.93 -34.74 -2.82
CA LEU A 421 -6.95 -33.82 -2.33
C LEU A 421 -8.14 -33.72 -3.28
N THR A 422 -7.90 -33.53 -4.58
CA THR A 422 -8.94 -33.49 -5.60
C THR A 422 -9.71 -34.80 -5.67
N SER A 423 -9.01 -35.95 -5.69
CA SER A 423 -9.69 -37.25 -5.70
C SER A 423 -10.52 -37.51 -4.43
N LYS A 424 -10.07 -37.00 -3.28
CA LYS A 424 -10.85 -37.07 -2.03
C LYS A 424 -12.07 -36.17 -2.07
N TRP A 425 -11.93 -34.94 -2.57
CA TRP A 425 -13.04 -34.01 -2.75
C TRP A 425 -14.13 -34.62 -3.62
N GLU A 426 -13.78 -35.15 -4.80
CA GLU A 426 -14.71 -35.81 -5.72
C GLU A 426 -15.45 -37.01 -5.11
N LYS A 427 -14.81 -37.70 -4.15
CA LYS A 427 -15.37 -38.87 -3.45
C LYS A 427 -16.06 -38.52 -2.14
N SER A 428 -16.01 -37.27 -1.70
CA SER A 428 -16.53 -36.83 -0.40
C SER A 428 -18.03 -36.49 -0.45
N SER A 429 -18.56 -36.04 0.67
CA SER A 429 -19.92 -35.48 0.77
C SER A 429 -20.00 -34.01 0.35
N GLY A 430 -18.92 -33.41 -0.16
CA GLY A 430 -18.88 -31.98 -0.52
C GLY A 430 -18.92 -31.00 0.66
N GLU A 431 -19.22 -31.45 1.88
CA GLU A 431 -19.34 -30.56 3.04
C GLU A 431 -17.98 -30.04 3.53
N PHE A 432 -16.89 -30.77 3.26
CA PHE A 432 -15.54 -30.46 3.69
C PHE A 432 -14.55 -30.68 2.55
N VAL A 433 -13.55 -29.79 2.45
CA VAL A 433 -12.41 -29.98 1.54
C VAL A 433 -11.61 -31.21 1.94
N VAL A 434 -11.54 -31.47 3.24
CA VAL A 434 -10.79 -32.57 3.83
C VAL A 434 -11.57 -33.16 5.00
N ASP A 435 -11.74 -34.48 4.97
CA ASP A 435 -12.11 -35.29 6.13
C ASP A 435 -11.01 -36.34 6.38
N VAL A 436 -10.16 -36.07 7.37
CA VAL A 436 -9.08 -36.98 7.77
C VAL A 436 -8.99 -37.02 9.29
N ASN A 437 -9.11 -38.21 9.87
CA ASN A 437 -8.96 -38.45 11.32
C ASN A 437 -9.81 -37.48 12.17
N GLN A 438 -11.11 -37.37 11.89
CA GLN A 438 -12.05 -36.50 12.60
C GLN A 438 -11.84 -34.99 12.41
N HIS A 439 -10.90 -34.57 11.56
CA HIS A 439 -10.69 -33.17 11.24
C HIS A 439 -11.43 -32.84 9.95
N LYS A 440 -12.55 -32.12 10.12
CA LYS A 440 -13.46 -31.68 9.06
C LYS A 440 -13.16 -30.22 8.70
N LEU A 441 -12.46 -30.00 7.59
CA LEU A 441 -12.00 -28.67 7.19
C LEU A 441 -12.78 -28.15 5.98
N LYS A 442 -13.49 -27.02 6.15
CA LYS A 442 -14.18 -26.31 5.06
C LYS A 442 -13.26 -25.40 4.24
N LYS A 443 -12.03 -25.20 4.71
CA LYS A 443 -11.05 -24.33 4.09
C LYS A 443 -9.65 -24.87 4.30
N ILE A 444 -8.83 -24.83 3.25
CA ILE A 444 -7.42 -25.16 3.32
C ILE A 444 -6.58 -24.16 2.52
N GLU A 445 -5.31 -24.02 2.89
CA GLU A 445 -4.35 -23.19 2.16
C GLU A 445 -3.14 -24.01 1.73
N ILE A 446 -2.77 -23.91 0.46
CA ILE A 446 -1.71 -24.66 -0.20
C ILE A 446 -0.84 -23.68 -0.98
N ARG A 447 0.48 -23.70 -0.82
CA ARG A 447 1.38 -23.00 -1.76
C ARG A 447 1.64 -23.95 -2.91
N MET A 448 1.40 -23.48 -4.11
CA MET A 448 1.78 -24.21 -5.32
C MET A 448 2.96 -23.50 -5.95
N ASP A 449 3.75 -24.26 -6.71
CA ASP A 449 4.71 -23.63 -7.60
C ASP A 449 3.92 -22.73 -8.57
N PRO A 450 4.31 -21.44 -8.72
CA PRO A 450 3.64 -20.54 -9.66
C PRO A 450 3.51 -21.17 -11.04
N ASP A 451 4.54 -21.86 -11.53
CA ASP A 451 4.55 -22.40 -12.88
C ASP A 451 3.53 -23.55 -13.06
N THR A 452 3.32 -24.39 -12.04
CA THR A 452 2.33 -25.48 -12.10
C THR A 452 0.89 -24.96 -12.17
N PHE A 453 0.56 -23.89 -11.46
CA PHE A 453 -0.81 -23.39 -11.41
C PHE A 453 -1.19 -22.58 -12.66
N ARG A 454 -0.24 -21.82 -13.22
CA ARG A 454 -0.46 -20.99 -14.41
C ARG A 454 -1.03 -21.77 -15.60
N TYR A 455 -0.76 -23.07 -15.70
CA TYR A 455 -1.32 -23.88 -16.80
C TYR A 455 -2.74 -24.40 -16.56
N THR A 456 -3.25 -24.36 -15.33
CA THR A 456 -4.44 -25.14 -14.97
C THR A 456 -5.69 -24.29 -14.72
N PHE A 457 -5.57 -23.02 -14.33
CA PHE A 457 -6.72 -22.25 -13.81
C PHE A 457 -6.81 -20.77 -14.22
N TYR A 458 -6.08 -20.30 -15.24
CA TYR A 458 -6.31 -18.92 -15.72
C TYR A 458 -7.65 -18.81 -16.45
N ASN A 459 -8.54 -17.97 -15.94
CA ASN A 459 -9.64 -17.44 -16.74
C ASN A 459 -9.12 -16.29 -17.62
N ILE A 460 -9.91 -15.97 -18.65
CA ILE A 460 -9.62 -14.95 -19.67
C ILE A 460 -9.57 -13.53 -19.07
N ASN A 461 -10.06 -13.34 -17.84
CA ASN A 461 -10.21 -12.04 -17.17
C ASN A 461 -9.05 -11.70 -16.21
N GLY A 462 -8.01 -12.54 -16.13
CA GLY A 462 -6.82 -12.27 -15.31
C GLY A 462 -7.06 -12.28 -13.79
N GLN A 463 -8.22 -12.78 -13.34
CA GLN A 463 -8.49 -13.09 -11.94
C GLN A 463 -8.22 -14.57 -11.68
N CYS A 464 -7.34 -14.87 -10.73
CA CYS A 464 -7.07 -16.24 -10.29
C CYS A 464 -8.09 -16.70 -9.23
N GLU A 465 -9.37 -16.63 -9.61
CA GLU A 465 -10.46 -17.30 -8.89
C GLU A 465 -11.03 -18.39 -9.80
N ALA A 466 -10.91 -19.63 -9.35
CA ALA A 466 -11.46 -20.80 -10.05
C ALA A 466 -12.45 -21.53 -9.15
N PHE A 467 -13.47 -22.12 -9.76
CA PHE A 467 -14.48 -22.89 -9.05
C PHE A 467 -14.50 -24.32 -9.61
N VAL A 468 -14.45 -25.30 -8.72
CA VAL A 468 -14.60 -26.72 -9.08
C VAL A 468 -15.89 -27.21 -8.44
N GLY A 469 -16.91 -27.50 -9.25
CA GLY A 469 -18.18 -28.06 -8.77
C GLY A 469 -17.97 -29.42 -8.09
N HIS A 470 -18.74 -29.70 -7.05
CA HIS A 470 -18.79 -31.04 -6.49
C HIS A 470 -19.68 -31.95 -7.36
N PRO A 471 -19.30 -33.19 -7.68
CA PRO A 471 -20.04 -34.03 -8.62
C PRO A 471 -21.42 -34.50 -8.12
N LYS A 472 -21.73 -34.31 -6.83
CA LYS A 472 -22.94 -34.86 -6.19
C LYS A 472 -23.73 -33.85 -5.36
N GLU A 473 -23.25 -32.63 -5.22
CA GLU A 473 -23.78 -31.67 -4.24
C GLU A 473 -23.78 -30.27 -4.81
N ASN A 474 -24.71 -29.41 -4.35
CA ASN A 474 -24.82 -28.03 -4.81
C ASN A 474 -23.81 -27.09 -4.12
N VAL A 475 -22.54 -27.50 -4.11
CA VAL A 475 -21.41 -26.77 -3.53
C VAL A 475 -20.25 -26.73 -4.51
N ARG A 476 -19.45 -25.68 -4.43
CA ARG A 476 -18.24 -25.50 -5.25
C ARG A 476 -17.02 -25.31 -4.37
N LEU A 477 -15.89 -25.85 -4.82
CA LEU A 477 -14.58 -25.58 -4.25
C LEU A 477 -14.04 -24.31 -4.91
N MET A 478 -14.05 -23.20 -4.17
CA MET A 478 -13.43 -21.95 -4.59
C MET A 478 -11.92 -22.05 -4.36
N VAL A 479 -11.14 -21.78 -5.41
CA VAL A 479 -9.68 -21.66 -5.37
C VAL A 479 -9.33 -20.20 -5.61
N LYS A 480 -8.74 -19.56 -4.60
CA LYS A 480 -8.34 -18.15 -4.66
C LYS A 480 -6.84 -18.01 -4.47
N GLU A 481 -6.17 -17.34 -5.40
CA GLU A 481 -4.76 -16.96 -5.23
C GLU A 481 -4.61 -15.81 -4.24
N ILE A 482 -3.67 -15.97 -3.31
CA ILE A 482 -3.27 -14.99 -2.28
C ILE A 482 -1.74 -14.91 -2.31
N GLY A 483 -1.22 -14.30 -3.38
CA GLY A 483 0.22 -14.33 -3.68
C GLY A 483 0.66 -15.76 -4.01
N PRO A 484 1.74 -16.29 -3.42
CA PRO A 484 2.19 -17.65 -3.72
C PRO A 484 1.27 -18.75 -3.13
N ILE A 485 0.25 -18.38 -2.34
CA ILE A 485 -0.60 -19.31 -1.60
C ILE A 485 -1.98 -19.35 -2.25
N TYR A 486 -2.49 -20.55 -2.49
CA TYR A 486 -3.83 -20.83 -2.97
C TYR A 486 -4.71 -21.27 -1.81
N ARG A 487 -5.84 -20.61 -1.68
CA ARG A 487 -6.86 -20.91 -0.68
C ARG A 487 -7.99 -21.66 -1.35
N PHE A 488 -8.22 -22.89 -0.90
CA PHE A 488 -9.35 -23.71 -1.29
C PHE A 488 -10.41 -23.58 -0.19
N ALA A 489 -11.64 -23.25 -0.55
CA ALA A 489 -12.75 -23.16 0.38
C ALA A 489 -14.02 -23.74 -0.23
N VAL A 490 -14.76 -24.53 0.55
CA VAL A 490 -16.12 -24.91 0.18
C VAL A 490 -16.98 -23.66 0.30
N VAL A 491 -17.60 -23.28 -0.81
CA VAL A 491 -18.59 -22.20 -0.83
C VAL A 491 -19.89 -22.75 -1.42
N PRO A 492 -21.05 -22.29 -0.92
CA PRO A 492 -22.32 -22.60 -1.56
C PRO A 492 -22.30 -22.06 -3.00
N ILE A 493 -23.03 -22.74 -3.88
CA ILE A 493 -23.30 -22.20 -5.21
C ILE A 493 -24.33 -21.08 -5.03
N ASP A 494 -23.94 -19.86 -5.40
CA ASP A 494 -24.90 -18.78 -5.54
C ASP A 494 -25.69 -19.03 -6.83
N THR A 495 -26.98 -19.28 -6.69
CA THR A 495 -27.87 -19.57 -7.81
C THR A 495 -27.96 -18.40 -8.79
N GLU A 496 -27.61 -17.18 -8.40
CA GLU A 496 -27.66 -16.02 -9.29
C GLU A 496 -26.36 -15.79 -10.09
N GLU A 497 -25.25 -16.46 -9.75
CA GLU A 497 -23.92 -16.22 -10.35
C GLU A 497 -23.48 -17.27 -11.40
N VAL A 498 -24.29 -18.30 -11.67
CA VAL A 498 -23.91 -19.40 -12.57
C VAL A 498 -24.58 -19.20 -13.94
N ASP A 499 -23.77 -18.82 -14.94
CA ASP A 499 -24.22 -18.68 -16.33
C ASP A 499 -24.44 -20.03 -17.04
N ASP A 500 -23.75 -21.09 -16.59
CA ASP A 500 -23.83 -22.46 -17.13
C ASP A 500 -24.39 -23.43 -16.08
N TRP A 501 -25.71 -23.57 -16.03
CA TRP A 501 -26.37 -24.56 -15.18
C TRP A 501 -26.18 -25.96 -15.77
N ASN A 502 -25.58 -26.88 -14.99
CA ASN A 502 -25.70 -28.30 -15.27
C ASN A 502 -27.07 -28.77 -14.75
N LEU A 503 -28.12 -28.56 -15.56
CA LEU A 503 -29.52 -28.80 -15.19
C LEU A 503 -29.79 -30.25 -14.78
N ASP A 504 -29.03 -31.22 -15.34
CA ASP A 504 -29.14 -32.65 -15.02
C ASP A 504 -28.85 -32.96 -13.53
N LEU A 505 -28.04 -32.13 -12.87
CA LEU A 505 -27.72 -32.26 -11.44
C LEU A 505 -28.85 -31.77 -10.52
N LEU A 506 -29.69 -30.84 -10.99
CA LEU A 506 -30.80 -30.28 -10.20
C LEU A 506 -32.11 -31.01 -10.42
N PHE A 507 -32.32 -31.53 -11.62
CA PHE A 507 -33.58 -32.15 -12.02
C PHE A 507 -33.48 -33.67 -12.18
N GLY A 508 -32.27 -34.24 -12.10
CA GLY A 508 -32.01 -35.66 -12.36
C GLY A 508 -31.99 -35.94 -13.87
N SER A 509 -31.13 -36.87 -14.28
CA SER A 509 -31.16 -37.42 -15.64
C SER A 509 -32.40 -38.31 -15.77
N GLU A 510 -33.31 -37.98 -16.70
CA GLU A 510 -34.43 -38.87 -17.07
C GLU A 510 -33.96 -40.23 -17.59
#